data_AF-A0A3P8FRT3-F1
#
_entry.id   AF-A0A3P8FRT3-F1
#
_cell.length_a   1.000
_cell.length_b   1.000
_cell.length_c   1.000
_cell.angle_alpha   90.00
_cell.angle_beta   90.00
_cell.angle_gamma   90.00
#
_symmetry.space_group_name_H-M   'P 1'
#
loop_
_entity.id
_entity.type
_entity.pdbx_description
1 polymer ?
#
loop_
_entity_poly.entity_id
_entity_poly.type
_entity_poly.pdbx_seq_one_letter_code
_entity_poly.pdbx_strand_id
1 'polypeptide(L)'
;MVNIYFTIVIHHIRFTVFVIIIVYFAYTNSSVFFRHRALIGDCLAALASAFPVAFLEANLNSNNPLSITFNNRGGDYSLEARDVLEKLSKTIGDLQSIIKQVELLAESGATGASEAPYLIEVTLPMLCSYLPNWWRKGPECMNLTSCNDGSNEGGIGQDNKTGNLVPKTKGNTFLANATGPLTTVTADLMNRVLGSVLQLIQTNIDSSHAPWMTRIATRTQPIVANSTADMLGQYFLPVSERLLEHALIVERVEEAYRAEKRAGSESVGEREEELSRLVEILVRNLFAFYPLLIKFVDRHRSAWLKKPTYETQRLFSAVARMFLVWIRATTTSKVLNNNNNNNNNNNNNNNNNNNNSNNGNKINLKTINNGEIDQSTKYTA
;
A
#
# COMPACT_ATOMS: atom_id res chain seq x y z
N MET A 1 17.95 -37.78 -11.69
CA MET A 1 17.13 -36.67 -12.21
C MET A 1 16.96 -35.52 -11.23
N VAL A 2 16.70 -35.73 -9.94
CA VAL A 2 16.50 -34.64 -8.95
C VAL A 2 17.72 -33.72 -8.78
N ASN A 3 18.94 -34.25 -8.92
CA ASN A 3 20.18 -33.45 -8.86
C ASN A 3 20.40 -32.52 -10.07
N ILE A 4 19.84 -32.85 -11.25
CA ILE A 4 19.94 -32.01 -12.44
C ILE A 4 18.96 -30.83 -12.34
N TYR A 5 17.77 -31.05 -11.80
CA TYR A 5 16.82 -29.98 -11.52
C TYR A 5 17.34 -29.00 -10.46
N PHE A 6 18.04 -29.48 -9.42
CA PHE A 6 18.62 -28.61 -8.40
C PHE A 6 19.78 -27.76 -8.95
N THR A 7 20.64 -28.32 -9.79
CA THR A 7 21.72 -27.58 -10.47
C THR A 7 21.19 -26.58 -11.50
N ILE A 8 20.09 -26.90 -12.20
CA ILE A 8 19.40 -25.97 -13.11
C ILE A 8 18.73 -24.83 -12.33
N VAL A 9 18.13 -25.11 -11.17
CA VAL A 9 17.54 -24.08 -10.29
C VAL A 9 18.62 -23.16 -9.72
N ILE A 10 19.80 -23.69 -9.35
CA ILE A 10 20.96 -22.90 -8.93
C ILE A 10 21.54 -22.07 -10.10
N HIS A 11 21.55 -22.59 -11.33
CA HIS A 11 21.87 -21.81 -12.53
C HIS A 11 20.84 -20.71 -12.84
N HIS A 12 19.56 -20.93 -12.54
CA HIS A 12 18.52 -19.90 -12.64
C HIS A 12 18.67 -18.80 -11.58
N ILE A 13 19.02 -19.15 -10.34
CA ILE A 13 19.33 -18.19 -9.28
C ILE A 13 20.54 -17.31 -9.66
N ARG A 14 21.54 -17.89 -10.36
CA ARG A 14 22.72 -17.18 -10.90
C ARG A 14 22.38 -16.13 -11.97
N PHE A 15 21.32 -16.32 -12.76
CA PHE A 15 20.80 -15.32 -13.72
C PHE A 15 20.05 -14.19 -13.01
N THR A 16 19.46 -14.46 -11.85
CA THR A 16 18.49 -13.57 -11.20
C THR A 16 19.19 -12.38 -10.50
N VAL A 17 20.40 -12.58 -9.96
CA VAL A 17 21.26 -11.49 -9.49
C VAL A 17 21.71 -10.62 -10.68
N PHE A 18 22.14 -11.24 -11.78
CA PHE A 18 22.55 -10.57 -13.02
C PHE A 18 21.42 -9.71 -13.63
N VAL A 19 20.16 -10.17 -13.54
CA VAL A 19 18.97 -9.42 -13.97
C VAL A 19 18.65 -8.24 -13.06
N ILE A 20 18.75 -8.36 -11.72
CA ILE A 20 18.59 -7.19 -10.83
C ILE A 20 19.60 -6.11 -11.19
N ILE A 21 20.83 -6.50 -11.49
CA ILE A 21 21.92 -5.58 -11.80
C ILE A 21 21.74 -4.93 -13.15
N ILE A 22 21.38 -5.69 -14.19
CA ILE A 22 21.07 -5.12 -15.50
C ILE A 22 19.86 -4.19 -15.40
N VAL A 23 18.84 -4.56 -14.62
CA VAL A 23 17.61 -3.77 -14.42
C VAL A 23 17.79 -2.60 -13.45
N TYR A 24 18.77 -2.60 -12.55
CA TYR A 24 19.09 -1.47 -11.68
C TYR A 24 20.07 -0.50 -12.36
N PHE A 25 21.10 -1.01 -13.02
CA PHE A 25 22.16 -0.23 -13.66
C PHE A 25 21.76 0.37 -15.02
N ALA A 26 20.89 -0.28 -15.80
CA ALA A 26 20.29 0.35 -16.97
C ALA A 26 19.32 1.50 -16.62
N TYR A 27 19.02 1.69 -15.34
CA TYR A 27 17.76 2.29 -14.88
C TYR A 27 17.93 3.55 -14.04
N THR A 28 19.02 3.64 -13.28
CA THR A 28 19.42 4.85 -12.57
C THR A 28 19.88 5.99 -13.51
N ASN A 29 20.13 5.70 -14.80
CA ASN A 29 20.74 6.67 -15.74
C ASN A 29 19.94 7.00 -17.03
N SER A 30 18.75 6.41 -17.28
CA SER A 30 18.04 6.63 -18.55
C SER A 30 16.65 7.26 -18.40
N SER A 31 16.48 8.46 -18.97
CA SER A 31 15.23 9.21 -19.11
C SER A 31 14.13 8.50 -19.92
N VAL A 32 14.49 7.40 -20.60
CA VAL A 32 13.65 6.65 -21.56
C VAL A 32 12.52 5.85 -20.89
N PHE A 33 12.63 5.51 -19.60
CA PHE A 33 11.74 4.52 -18.97
C PHE A 33 10.63 5.08 -18.07
N PHE A 34 10.31 6.38 -18.17
CA PHE A 34 9.24 7.03 -17.38
C PHE A 34 7.92 6.24 -17.38
N ARG A 35 7.54 5.65 -18.52
CA ARG A 35 6.26 4.93 -18.70
C ARG A 35 6.16 3.58 -17.97
N HIS A 36 7.27 2.93 -17.64
CA HIS A 36 7.27 1.55 -17.10
C HIS A 36 7.77 1.42 -15.67
N ARG A 37 8.06 2.56 -14.99
CA ARG A 37 8.59 2.58 -13.61
C ARG A 37 7.82 1.73 -12.64
N ALA A 38 6.50 1.89 -12.60
CA ALA A 38 5.69 1.14 -11.67
C ALA A 38 5.74 -0.39 -11.90
N LEU A 39 5.64 -0.85 -13.14
CA LEU A 39 5.72 -2.27 -13.48
C LEU A 39 7.07 -2.87 -13.09
N ILE A 40 8.14 -2.10 -13.29
CA ILE A 40 9.49 -2.52 -12.95
C ILE A 40 9.69 -2.58 -11.44
N GLY A 41 9.13 -1.62 -10.70
CA GLY A 41 9.07 -1.68 -9.24
C GLY A 41 8.35 -2.92 -8.74
N ASP A 42 7.24 -3.30 -9.38
CA ASP A 42 6.49 -4.51 -9.01
C ASP A 42 7.28 -5.80 -9.31
N CYS A 43 7.97 -5.87 -10.46
CA CYS A 43 8.89 -6.97 -10.77
C CYS A 43 10.03 -7.06 -9.75
N LEU A 44 10.66 -5.93 -9.42
CA LEU A 44 11.79 -5.88 -8.48
C LEU A 44 11.35 -6.22 -7.06
N ALA A 45 10.14 -5.80 -6.66
CA ALA A 45 9.49 -6.18 -5.40
C ALA A 45 9.28 -7.69 -5.30
N ALA A 46 8.70 -8.30 -6.34
CA ALA A 46 8.50 -9.74 -6.40
C ALA A 46 9.84 -10.48 -6.28
N LEU A 47 10.83 -10.03 -7.05
CA LEU A 47 12.21 -10.55 -6.99
C LEU A 47 12.81 -10.41 -5.59
N ALA A 48 12.74 -9.24 -4.96
CA ALA A 48 13.32 -8.98 -3.65
C ALA A 48 12.77 -9.90 -2.55
N SER A 49 11.50 -10.33 -2.67
CA SER A 49 10.88 -11.27 -1.74
C SER A 49 11.27 -12.74 -1.98
N ALA A 50 11.75 -13.08 -3.17
CA ALA A 50 12.02 -14.45 -3.61
C ALA A 50 13.48 -14.89 -3.39
N PHE A 51 14.42 -13.97 -3.20
CA PHE A 51 15.83 -14.33 -3.09
C PHE A 51 16.16 -15.10 -1.80
N PRO A 52 16.96 -16.19 -1.90
CA PRO A 52 17.47 -16.91 -0.74
C PRO A 52 18.66 -16.21 -0.06
N VAL A 53 19.10 -15.04 -0.57
CA VAL A 53 20.31 -14.32 -0.14
C VAL A 53 20.01 -12.83 0.03
N ALA A 54 20.53 -12.22 1.11
CA ALA A 54 20.29 -10.83 1.50
C ALA A 54 21.10 -9.88 0.61
N PHE A 55 20.62 -9.62 -0.61
CA PHE A 55 21.40 -8.92 -1.62
C PHE A 55 21.71 -7.44 -1.28
N LEU A 56 20.95 -6.81 -0.38
CA LEU A 56 21.23 -5.45 0.12
C LEU A 56 22.28 -5.43 1.25
N GLU A 57 22.74 -6.61 1.70
CA GLU A 57 23.67 -6.80 2.81
C GLU A 57 24.74 -7.81 2.40
N ALA A 58 25.42 -7.52 1.27
CA ALA A 58 26.38 -8.42 0.66
C ALA A 58 27.52 -8.87 1.60
N ASN A 59 27.86 -8.02 2.57
CA ASN A 59 28.83 -8.29 3.63
C ASN A 59 28.44 -9.45 4.55
N LEU A 60 27.14 -9.76 4.70
CA LEU A 60 26.65 -10.86 5.54
C LEU A 60 26.47 -12.17 4.77
N ASN A 61 26.58 -12.13 3.44
CA ASN A 61 26.33 -13.30 2.60
C ASN A 61 27.33 -14.44 2.83
N SER A 62 28.52 -14.17 3.37
CA SER A 62 29.48 -15.21 3.78
C SER A 62 28.94 -16.12 4.89
N ASN A 63 27.95 -15.67 5.66
CA ASN A 63 27.31 -16.44 6.72
C ASN A 63 26.18 -17.34 6.19
N ASN A 64 25.70 -17.10 4.96
CA ASN A 64 24.52 -17.76 4.42
C ASN A 64 24.93 -18.97 3.57
N PRO A 65 24.55 -20.22 3.94
CA PRO A 65 24.91 -21.43 3.20
C PRO A 65 24.37 -21.50 1.76
N LEU A 66 23.38 -20.67 1.43
CA LEU A 66 22.82 -20.55 0.08
C LEU A 66 23.56 -19.50 -0.77
N SER A 67 24.52 -18.79 -0.20
CA SER A 67 25.36 -17.82 -0.92
C SER A 67 26.57 -18.48 -1.57
N ILE A 68 26.95 -17.98 -2.74
CA ILE A 68 28.20 -18.38 -3.41
C ILE A 68 29.46 -17.97 -2.63
N THR A 69 29.32 -17.05 -1.68
CA THR A 69 30.41 -16.56 -0.82
C THR A 69 30.52 -17.33 0.49
N PHE A 70 29.67 -18.33 0.72
CA PHE A 70 29.67 -19.16 1.92
C PHE A 70 30.93 -20.02 2.00
N ASN A 71 31.59 -19.98 3.16
CA ASN A 71 32.76 -20.81 3.51
C ASN A 71 33.73 -21.08 2.34
N ASN A 72 34.42 -20.02 1.92
CA ASN A 72 35.31 -19.93 0.75
C ASN A 72 36.55 -20.86 0.73
N ARG A 73 36.59 -21.93 1.52
CA ARG A 73 37.77 -22.82 1.65
C ARG A 73 37.90 -23.84 0.51
N GLY A 74 36.85 -24.10 -0.28
CA GLY A 74 36.79 -25.21 -1.23
C GLY A 74 36.98 -24.88 -2.72
N GLY A 75 36.88 -23.61 -3.15
CA GLY A 75 37.02 -23.27 -4.57
C GLY A 75 35.83 -23.66 -5.47
N ASP A 76 34.63 -23.85 -4.91
CA ASP A 76 33.43 -24.29 -5.65
C ASP A 76 32.92 -23.31 -6.72
N TYR A 77 33.49 -22.09 -6.79
CA TYR A 77 33.11 -21.04 -7.73
C TYR A 77 34.35 -20.38 -8.36
N SER A 78 34.24 -20.00 -9.63
CA SER A 78 35.33 -19.37 -10.38
C SER A 78 35.71 -18.00 -9.80
N LEU A 79 36.98 -17.61 -9.95
CA LEU A 79 37.48 -16.30 -9.50
C LEU A 79 36.73 -15.14 -10.19
N GLU A 80 36.35 -15.33 -11.45
CA GLU A 80 35.60 -14.34 -12.24
C GLU A 80 34.21 -14.08 -11.65
N ALA A 81 33.50 -15.14 -11.22
CA ALA A 81 32.17 -14.99 -10.60
C ALA A 81 32.22 -14.19 -9.29
N ARG A 82 33.35 -14.30 -8.56
CA ARG A 82 33.57 -13.61 -7.28
C ARG A 82 33.92 -12.15 -7.49
N ASP A 83 34.81 -11.85 -8.45
CA ASP A 83 35.13 -10.47 -8.84
C ASP A 83 33.90 -9.73 -9.37
N VAL A 84 33.07 -10.41 -10.17
CA VAL A 84 31.78 -9.87 -10.60
C VAL A 84 30.90 -9.57 -9.39
N LEU A 85 30.66 -10.51 -8.47
CA LEU A 85 29.82 -10.26 -7.30
C LEU A 85 30.34 -9.10 -6.42
N GLU A 86 31.65 -8.97 -6.25
CA GLU A 86 32.24 -7.88 -5.48
C GLU A 86 31.97 -6.52 -6.14
N LYS A 87 32.22 -6.39 -7.45
CA LYS A 87 31.91 -5.16 -8.22
C LYS A 87 30.43 -4.79 -8.13
N LEU A 88 29.57 -5.80 -8.14
CA LEU A 88 28.12 -5.63 -8.05
C LEU A 88 27.65 -5.19 -6.67
N SER A 89 28.23 -5.75 -5.61
CA SER A 89 27.92 -5.34 -4.22
C SER A 89 28.24 -3.86 -3.98
N LYS A 90 29.29 -3.34 -4.62
CA LYS A 90 29.67 -1.92 -4.57
C LYS A 90 28.69 -1.02 -5.35
N THR A 91 27.89 -1.59 -6.23
CA THR A 91 27.01 -0.85 -7.16
C THR A 91 25.57 -0.75 -6.67
N ILE A 92 25.03 -1.80 -6.03
CA ILE A 92 23.62 -1.89 -5.62
C ILE A 92 23.29 -0.96 -4.43
N GLY A 93 24.30 -0.43 -3.73
CA GLY A 93 24.11 0.32 -2.49
C GLY A 93 23.75 -0.61 -1.33
N ASP A 94 24.19 -0.26 -0.12
CA ASP A 94 23.84 -1.01 1.08
C ASP A 94 22.42 -0.66 1.56
N LEU A 95 21.84 -1.56 2.34
CA LEU A 95 20.51 -1.39 2.93
C LEU A 95 20.34 -0.06 3.67
N GLN A 96 21.33 0.37 4.46
CA GLN A 96 21.22 1.59 5.26
C GLN A 96 21.24 2.84 4.37
N SER A 97 22.08 2.85 3.34
CA SER A 97 22.13 3.92 2.35
C SER A 97 20.80 4.06 1.61
N ILE A 98 20.18 2.95 1.17
CA ILE A 98 18.88 2.97 0.49
C ILE A 98 17.77 3.49 1.42
N ILE A 99 17.73 3.04 2.68
CA ILE A 99 16.77 3.56 3.66
C ILE A 99 16.97 5.06 3.85
N LYS A 100 18.24 5.51 3.95
CA LYS A 100 18.53 6.94 4.11
C LYS A 100 18.11 7.76 2.90
N GLN A 101 18.21 7.23 1.68
CA GLN A 101 17.70 7.89 0.47
C GLN A 101 16.17 8.08 0.54
N VAL A 102 15.43 7.07 1.03
CA VAL A 102 13.97 7.17 1.21
C VAL A 102 13.60 8.16 2.31
N GLU A 103 14.38 8.24 3.39
CA GLU A 103 14.20 9.25 4.44
C GLU A 103 14.43 10.66 3.92
N LEU A 104 15.55 10.89 3.21
CA LEU A 104 15.86 12.19 2.60
C LEU A 104 14.80 12.61 1.58
N LEU A 105 14.25 11.65 0.82
CA LEU A 105 13.14 11.89 -0.09
C LEU A 105 11.90 12.38 0.65
N ALA A 106 11.57 11.77 1.80
CA ALA A 106 10.44 12.16 2.63
C ALA A 106 10.64 13.55 3.27
N GLU A 107 11.86 13.86 3.70
CA GLU A 107 12.24 15.19 4.21
C GLU A 107 12.11 16.27 3.12
N SER A 108 12.38 15.92 1.86
CA SER A 108 12.28 16.83 0.71
C SER A 108 10.85 17.11 0.23
N GLY A 109 9.85 16.38 0.73
CA GLY A 109 8.44 16.60 0.43
C GLY A 109 8.08 16.49 -1.06
N ALA A 110 7.25 17.41 -1.56
CA ALA A 110 6.70 17.35 -2.92
C ALA A 110 7.74 17.62 -4.03
N THR A 111 8.76 18.44 -3.75
CA THR A 111 9.86 18.71 -4.71
C THR A 111 10.71 17.46 -4.91
N GLY A 112 11.12 16.81 -3.81
CA GLY A 112 11.89 15.56 -3.87
C GLY A 112 11.14 14.43 -4.59
N ALA A 113 9.83 14.30 -4.34
CA ALA A 113 8.99 13.31 -5.03
C ALA A 113 8.95 13.50 -6.55
N SER A 114 9.11 14.74 -7.02
CA SER A 114 9.13 15.10 -8.45
C SER A 114 10.52 14.93 -9.07
N GLU A 115 11.58 15.19 -8.30
CA GLU A 115 12.98 15.06 -8.72
C GLU A 115 13.45 13.60 -8.77
N ALA A 116 13.00 12.76 -7.83
CA ALA A 116 13.41 11.37 -7.69
C ALA A 116 12.24 10.37 -7.67
N PRO A 117 11.36 10.34 -8.69
CA PRO A 117 10.20 9.45 -8.74
C PRO A 117 10.57 7.96 -8.74
N TYR A 118 11.79 7.61 -9.19
CA TYR A 118 12.29 6.23 -9.16
C TYR A 118 12.40 5.68 -7.73
N LEU A 119 12.68 6.53 -6.73
CA LEU A 119 12.73 6.10 -5.33
C LEU A 119 11.35 5.66 -4.82
N ILE A 120 10.27 6.31 -5.27
CA ILE A 120 8.89 5.97 -4.88
C ILE A 120 8.38 4.77 -5.67
N GLU A 121 8.65 4.74 -6.98
CA GLU A 121 8.01 3.78 -7.86
C GLU A 121 8.77 2.46 -8.02
N VAL A 122 10.07 2.43 -7.70
CA VAL A 122 10.94 1.26 -7.84
C VAL A 122 11.60 0.87 -6.51
N THR A 123 12.36 1.80 -5.92
CA THR A 123 13.15 1.51 -4.71
C THR A 123 12.26 1.16 -3.52
N LEU A 124 11.22 1.95 -3.28
CA LEU A 124 10.30 1.76 -2.17
C LEU A 124 9.53 0.42 -2.26
N PRO A 125 8.85 0.05 -3.37
CA PRO A 125 8.22 -1.27 -3.47
C PRO A 125 9.19 -2.44 -3.30
N MET A 126 10.41 -2.34 -3.84
CA MET A 126 11.46 -3.33 -3.59
C MET A 126 11.76 -3.43 -2.09
N LEU A 127 11.99 -2.31 -1.42
CA LEU A 127 12.35 -2.25 0.00
C LEU A 127 11.22 -2.77 0.89
N CYS A 128 9.98 -2.37 0.63
CA CYS A 128 8.79 -2.83 1.36
C CYS A 128 8.55 -4.34 1.21
N SER A 129 9.04 -4.95 0.12
CA SER A 129 8.98 -6.42 -0.07
C SER A 129 10.19 -7.14 0.53
N TYR A 130 11.35 -6.50 0.51
CA TYR A 130 12.60 -7.01 1.08
C TYR A 130 12.52 -7.12 2.61
N LEU A 131 12.13 -6.03 3.28
CA LEU A 131 12.25 -5.91 4.74
C LEU A 131 11.46 -6.99 5.50
N PRO A 132 10.16 -7.26 5.25
CA PRO A 132 9.44 -8.29 5.98
C PRO A 132 10.00 -9.70 5.76
N ASN A 133 10.56 -9.97 4.58
CA ASN A 133 11.14 -11.27 4.24
C ASN A 133 12.43 -11.56 4.99
N TRP A 134 13.25 -10.53 5.18
CA TRP A 134 14.53 -10.63 5.88
C TRP A 134 14.38 -10.43 7.38
N TRP A 135 13.43 -9.63 7.84
CA TRP A 135 13.11 -9.48 9.27
C TRP A 135 12.84 -10.83 9.95
N ARG A 136 12.07 -11.73 9.31
CA ARG A 136 11.81 -13.09 9.81
C ARG A 136 13.08 -13.95 9.97
N LYS A 137 14.16 -13.57 9.29
CA LYS A 137 15.48 -14.22 9.32
C LYS A 137 16.51 -13.36 10.08
N GLY A 138 16.08 -12.26 10.69
CA GLY A 138 16.90 -11.30 11.39
C GLY A 138 17.12 -11.65 12.86
N PRO A 139 17.94 -10.85 13.56
CA PRO A 139 18.36 -11.13 14.93
C PRO A 139 17.18 -11.23 15.91
N GLU A 140 16.18 -10.35 15.77
CA GLU A 140 14.99 -10.34 16.64
C GLU A 140 14.18 -11.63 16.56
N CYS A 141 14.08 -12.24 15.37
CA CYS A 141 13.30 -13.44 15.15
C CYS A 141 14.10 -14.72 15.42
N MET A 142 15.41 -14.73 15.09
CA MET A 142 16.25 -15.91 15.27
C MET A 142 16.65 -16.16 16.72
N ASN A 143 16.83 -15.10 17.52
CA ASN A 143 17.16 -15.22 18.94
C ASN A 143 16.00 -15.81 19.77
N LEU A 144 14.75 -15.68 19.30
CA LEU A 144 13.59 -16.25 19.98
C LEU A 144 13.50 -17.78 19.78
N THR A 145 14.08 -18.31 18.70
CA THR A 145 14.11 -19.74 18.38
C THR A 145 15.25 -20.51 19.05
N SER A 146 16.36 -19.85 19.43
CA SER A 146 17.51 -20.50 20.08
C SER A 146 17.36 -20.67 21.60
N CYS A 147 16.41 -19.98 22.23
CA CYS A 147 16.18 -20.05 23.68
C CYS A 147 15.21 -21.14 24.14
N ASN A 148 14.64 -21.95 23.23
CA ASN A 148 13.70 -23.02 23.56
C ASN A 148 14.29 -24.43 23.54
N ASP A 149 15.59 -24.58 23.33
CA ASP A 149 16.28 -25.89 23.37
C ASP A 149 17.17 -25.96 24.60
N GLY A 150 16.53 -26.17 25.76
CA GLY A 150 17.19 -26.07 27.04
C GLY A 150 16.46 -26.71 28.21
N SER A 151 15.95 -27.94 28.06
CA SER A 151 15.81 -28.91 29.17
C SER A 151 15.16 -30.22 28.72
N ASN A 152 15.92 -31.31 28.83
CA ASN A 152 15.53 -32.66 29.27
C ASN A 152 14.02 -32.92 29.54
N GLU A 153 13.43 -33.90 28.85
CA GLU A 153 13.00 -35.21 29.38
C GLU A 153 11.92 -35.88 28.50
N GLY A 154 12.02 -37.19 28.35
CA GLY A 154 10.88 -38.01 27.97
C GLY A 154 9.80 -37.90 29.04
N GLY A 155 8.60 -37.49 28.65
CA GLY A 155 7.45 -37.40 29.54
C GLY A 155 6.18 -37.09 28.76
N ILE A 156 5.17 -37.94 28.92
CA ILE A 156 3.84 -37.78 28.35
C ILE A 156 3.12 -36.68 29.13
N GLY A 157 2.67 -35.64 28.45
CA GLY A 157 1.80 -34.59 28.99
C GLY A 157 0.85 -34.07 27.92
N GLN A 158 -0.44 -34.34 28.08
CA GLN A 158 -1.53 -33.72 27.34
C GLN A 158 -2.01 -32.47 28.08
N ASP A 159 -2.18 -31.38 27.35
CA ASP A 159 -3.02 -30.26 27.74
C ASP A 159 -3.73 -29.66 26.53
N ASN A 160 -4.98 -30.13 26.38
CA ASN A 160 -6.02 -29.54 25.56
C ASN A 160 -6.43 -28.18 26.12
N LYS A 161 -6.13 -27.07 25.41
CA LYS A 161 -6.97 -25.85 25.32
C LYS A 161 -6.30 -24.74 24.49
N THR A 162 -6.46 -24.82 23.17
CA THR A 162 -6.84 -23.73 22.23
C THR A 162 -6.60 -24.26 20.82
N GLY A 163 -7.68 -24.60 20.12
CA GLY A 163 -7.64 -25.19 18.78
C GLY A 163 -7.31 -24.18 17.67
N ASN A 164 -6.10 -23.62 17.68
CA ASN A 164 -5.56 -22.94 16.51
C ASN A 164 -4.39 -23.75 15.94
N LEU A 165 -4.60 -24.30 14.75
CA LEU A 165 -3.56 -24.83 13.88
C LEU A 165 -2.71 -23.66 13.39
N VAL A 166 -1.68 -23.28 14.15
CA VAL A 166 -0.56 -22.53 13.58
C VAL A 166 0.13 -23.48 12.60
N PRO A 167 0.36 -23.11 11.34
CA PRO A 167 1.19 -23.92 10.46
C PRO A 167 2.56 -24.02 11.13
N LYS A 168 2.96 -25.22 11.54
CA LYS A 168 4.39 -25.52 11.72
C LYS A 168 5.01 -25.37 10.33
N THR A 169 5.42 -24.16 9.99
CA THR A 169 6.33 -23.91 8.89
C THR A 169 7.53 -24.78 9.20
N LYS A 170 7.72 -25.87 8.43
CA LYS A 170 8.93 -26.68 8.49
C LYS A 170 10.09 -25.69 8.32
N GLY A 171 10.76 -25.35 9.42
CA GLY A 171 11.88 -24.41 9.40
C GLY A 171 12.88 -24.94 8.39
N ASN A 172 13.33 -24.06 7.48
CA ASN A 172 14.30 -24.39 6.46
C ASN A 172 15.56 -24.98 7.13
N THR A 173 15.67 -26.30 7.12
CA THR A 173 16.80 -27.06 7.69
C THR A 173 18.14 -26.63 7.08
N PHE A 174 18.11 -26.02 5.90
CA PHE A 174 19.28 -25.47 5.20
C PHE A 174 19.92 -24.25 5.88
N LEU A 175 19.16 -23.42 6.60
CA LEU A 175 19.73 -22.24 7.28
C LEU A 175 20.35 -22.57 8.63
N ALA A 176 20.17 -23.80 9.13
CA ALA A 176 20.76 -24.27 10.38
C ALA A 176 22.31 -24.28 10.34
N ASN A 177 22.90 -24.31 9.15
CA ASN A 177 24.34 -24.30 8.94
C ASN A 177 24.92 -22.88 8.78
N ALA A 178 24.15 -21.83 9.04
CA ALA A 178 24.64 -20.47 8.98
C ALA A 178 25.76 -20.25 10.03
N THR A 179 26.84 -19.57 9.63
CA THR A 179 28.01 -19.34 10.50
C THR A 179 27.94 -18.01 11.25
N GLY A 180 26.84 -17.28 11.13
CA GLY A 180 26.63 -15.95 11.71
C GLY A 180 25.28 -15.36 11.32
N PRO A 181 25.01 -14.08 11.67
CA PRO A 181 23.76 -13.42 11.31
C PRO A 181 23.60 -13.33 9.79
N LEU A 182 22.40 -13.63 9.31
CA LEU A 182 22.06 -13.61 7.88
C LEU A 182 21.67 -12.22 7.36
N THR A 183 21.26 -11.33 8.26
CA THR A 183 20.75 -9.98 7.97
C THR A 183 20.74 -9.13 9.24
N THR A 184 20.84 -7.81 9.09
CA THR A 184 20.66 -6.80 10.14
C THR A 184 19.24 -6.23 10.17
N VAL A 185 18.31 -6.74 9.36
CA VAL A 185 16.95 -6.20 9.29
C VAL A 185 16.20 -6.36 10.63
N THR A 186 15.76 -5.22 11.17
CA THR A 186 15.01 -5.09 12.42
C THR A 186 13.59 -4.55 12.19
N ALA A 187 12.74 -4.65 13.21
CA ALA A 187 11.44 -3.98 13.19
C ALA A 187 11.60 -2.46 13.09
N ASP A 188 12.65 -1.89 13.70
CA ASP A 188 12.94 -0.45 13.66
C ASP A 188 13.17 0.05 12.23
N LEU A 189 13.89 -0.70 11.40
CA LEU A 189 14.11 -0.32 9.99
C LEU A 189 12.79 -0.30 9.20
N MET A 190 11.87 -1.24 9.47
CA MET A 190 10.54 -1.22 8.86
C MET A 190 9.71 -0.01 9.33
N ASN A 191 9.80 0.35 10.61
CA ASN A 191 9.12 1.52 11.17
C ASN A 191 9.65 2.83 10.58
N ARG A 192 10.97 2.97 10.41
CA ARG A 192 11.60 4.11 9.74
C ARG A 192 11.08 4.29 8.32
N VAL A 193 11.09 3.24 7.51
CA VAL A 193 10.56 3.28 6.13
C VAL A 193 9.07 3.60 6.10
N LEU A 194 8.27 3.00 6.99
CA LEU A 194 6.84 3.31 7.10
C LEU A 194 6.61 4.79 7.47
N GLY A 195 7.40 5.33 8.39
CA GLY A 195 7.37 6.74 8.76
C GLY A 195 7.67 7.65 7.58
N SER A 196 8.72 7.35 6.80
CA SER A 196 9.04 8.08 5.56
C SER A 196 7.90 8.03 4.54
N VAL A 197 7.22 6.88 4.39
CA VAL A 197 6.05 6.77 3.50
C VAL A 197 4.90 7.64 3.97
N LEU A 198 4.58 7.62 5.26
CA LEU A 198 3.50 8.42 5.83
C LEU A 198 3.80 9.91 5.71
N GLN A 199 5.05 10.32 5.94
CA GLN A 199 5.50 11.68 5.70
C GLN A 199 5.37 12.07 4.22
N LEU A 200 5.78 11.21 3.29
CA LEU A 200 5.60 11.46 1.85
C LEU A 200 4.13 11.64 1.47
N ILE A 201 3.24 10.82 2.02
CA ILE A 201 1.79 10.98 1.82
C ILE A 201 1.37 12.34 2.35
N GLN A 202 1.73 12.67 3.60
CA GLN A 202 1.35 13.92 4.26
C GLN A 202 1.76 15.15 3.46
N THR A 203 3.02 15.23 3.03
CA THR A 203 3.58 16.39 2.33
C THR A 203 3.06 16.56 0.90
N ASN A 204 2.37 15.54 0.36
CA ASN A 204 1.84 15.55 -1.00
C ASN A 204 0.30 15.57 -1.08
N ILE A 205 -0.40 15.70 0.05
CA ILE A 205 -1.87 15.76 0.10
C ILE A 205 -2.41 16.83 -0.86
N ASP A 206 -1.81 18.02 -0.88
CA ASP A 206 -2.28 19.15 -1.71
C ASP A 206 -1.66 19.16 -3.12
N SER A 207 -0.71 18.28 -3.40
CA SER A 207 -0.04 18.24 -4.71
C SER A 207 -0.95 17.62 -5.75
N SER A 208 -1.25 18.31 -6.86
CA SER A 208 -1.98 17.71 -7.98
C SER A 208 -1.12 16.76 -8.82
N HIS A 209 0.21 16.84 -8.71
CA HIS A 209 1.16 16.11 -9.56
C HIS A 209 1.81 14.94 -8.80
N ALA A 210 0.98 14.02 -8.28
CA ALA A 210 1.44 12.86 -7.52
C ALA A 210 0.71 11.56 -7.93
N PRO A 211 0.84 11.09 -9.19
CA PRO A 211 0.13 9.90 -9.69
C PRO A 211 0.57 8.58 -9.01
N TRP A 212 1.69 8.58 -8.29
CA TRP A 212 2.18 7.45 -7.52
C TRP A 212 1.36 7.20 -6.23
N MET A 213 0.64 8.21 -5.71
CA MET A 213 -0.11 8.12 -4.45
C MET A 213 -1.19 7.03 -4.48
N THR A 214 -1.78 6.75 -5.64
CA THR A 214 -2.81 5.70 -5.78
C THR A 214 -2.27 4.27 -5.56
N ARG A 215 -0.94 4.09 -5.63
CA ARG A 215 -0.28 2.78 -5.56
C ARG A 215 0.58 2.60 -4.31
N ILE A 216 0.95 3.69 -3.64
CA ILE A 216 1.89 3.63 -2.50
C ILE A 216 1.36 2.77 -1.35
N ALA A 217 0.05 2.81 -1.08
CA ALA A 217 -0.55 2.03 -0.01
C ALA A 217 -0.33 0.52 -0.21
N THR A 218 -0.70 -0.01 -1.38
CA THR A 218 -0.55 -1.44 -1.72
C THR A 218 0.89 -1.92 -1.57
N ARG A 219 1.85 -1.08 -1.94
CA ARG A 219 3.29 -1.39 -1.89
C ARG A 219 3.83 -1.38 -0.46
N THR A 220 3.31 -0.52 0.40
CA THR A 220 3.78 -0.32 1.77
C THR A 220 3.07 -1.21 2.78
N GLN A 221 1.89 -1.74 2.45
CA GLN A 221 1.13 -2.64 3.33
C GLN A 221 1.93 -3.81 3.95
N PRO A 222 2.92 -4.45 3.28
CA PRO A 222 3.69 -5.54 3.87
C PRO A 222 4.45 -5.20 5.15
N ILE A 223 4.91 -3.95 5.32
CA ILE A 223 5.68 -3.52 6.49
C ILE A 223 4.80 -3.01 7.65
N VAL A 224 3.52 -2.70 7.39
CA VAL A 224 2.59 -2.18 8.41
C VAL A 224 2.34 -3.19 9.52
N ALA A 225 2.42 -4.49 9.21
CA ALA A 225 2.26 -5.57 10.19
C ALA A 225 3.34 -5.58 11.30
N ASN A 226 4.43 -4.80 11.13
CA ASN A 226 5.53 -4.64 12.11
C ASN A 226 5.67 -3.23 12.73
N SER A 227 4.84 -2.25 12.32
CA SER A 227 4.59 -0.97 13.02
C SER A 227 4.53 -0.98 14.57
N THR A 228 5.06 0.02 15.25
CA THR A 228 4.94 0.16 16.71
C THR A 228 3.80 1.11 17.08
N ALA A 229 3.35 1.09 18.34
CA ALA A 229 2.19 1.88 18.77
C ALA A 229 2.47 3.40 18.77
N ASP A 230 3.72 3.80 19.00
CA ASP A 230 4.22 5.18 18.95
C ASP A 230 4.13 5.83 17.56
N MET A 231 4.04 5.01 16.49
CA MET A 231 3.81 5.49 15.13
C MET A 231 2.48 6.25 14.98
N LEU A 232 1.52 6.03 15.89
CA LEU A 232 0.23 6.70 15.88
C LEU A 232 0.40 8.21 15.97
N GLY A 233 1.00 8.71 17.05
CA GLY A 233 1.17 10.13 17.31
C GLY A 233 2.11 10.80 16.31
N GLN A 234 3.20 10.11 15.95
CA GLN A 234 4.25 10.69 15.14
C GLN A 234 3.91 10.76 13.64
N TYR A 235 3.18 9.79 13.10
CA TYR A 235 2.99 9.67 11.65
C TYR A 235 1.54 9.49 11.21
N PHE A 236 0.79 8.54 11.78
CA PHE A 236 -0.58 8.27 11.31
C PHE A 236 -1.55 9.43 11.64
N LEU A 237 -1.46 9.98 12.85
CA LEU A 237 -2.36 11.04 13.29
C LEU A 237 -2.17 12.34 12.48
N PRO A 238 -0.94 12.85 12.25
CA PRO A 238 -0.73 14.03 11.40
C PRO A 238 -1.27 13.86 9.97
N VAL A 239 -1.12 12.68 9.35
CA VAL A 239 -1.68 12.40 8.02
C VAL A 239 -3.22 12.42 8.06
N SER A 240 -3.82 11.78 9.06
CA SER A 240 -5.27 11.74 9.21
C SER A 240 -5.89 13.12 9.41
N GLU A 241 -5.24 13.97 10.20
CA GLU A 241 -5.72 15.33 10.47
C GLU A 241 -5.56 16.23 9.25
N ARG A 242 -4.42 16.15 8.55
CA ARG A 242 -4.22 16.90 7.30
C ARG A 242 -5.23 16.50 6.22
N LEU A 243 -5.54 15.21 6.13
CA LEU A 243 -6.56 14.73 5.20
C LEU A 243 -7.96 15.24 5.56
N LEU A 244 -8.27 15.33 6.86
CA LEU A 244 -9.51 15.94 7.33
C LEU A 244 -9.57 17.44 7.01
N GLU A 245 -8.49 18.19 7.18
CA GLU A 245 -8.42 19.60 6.76
C GLU A 245 -8.81 19.76 5.28
N HIS A 246 -8.26 18.92 4.41
CA HIS A 246 -8.59 18.92 2.99
C HIS A 246 -10.07 18.59 2.73
N ALA A 247 -10.64 17.61 3.44
CA ALA A 247 -12.06 17.27 3.31
C ALA A 247 -12.99 18.41 3.77
N LEU A 248 -12.61 19.18 4.79
CA LEU A 248 -13.38 20.35 5.24
C LEU A 248 -13.32 21.50 4.23
N ILE A 249 -12.22 21.62 3.48
CA ILE A 249 -12.13 22.57 2.35
C ILE A 249 -13.11 22.14 1.24
N VAL A 250 -13.11 20.86 0.88
CA VAL A 250 -14.06 20.29 -0.10
C VAL A 250 -15.51 20.56 0.33
N GLU A 251 -15.86 20.31 1.60
CA GLU A 251 -17.21 20.59 2.13
C GLU A 251 -17.58 22.06 1.97
N ARG A 252 -16.69 22.99 2.32
CA ARG A 252 -16.94 24.44 2.19
C ARG A 252 -17.17 24.85 0.73
N VAL A 253 -16.35 24.35 -0.19
CA VAL A 253 -16.49 24.65 -1.63
C VAL A 253 -17.78 24.04 -2.18
N GLU A 254 -18.17 22.85 -1.71
CA GLU A 254 -19.44 22.22 -2.06
C GLU A 254 -20.66 22.99 -1.53
N GLU A 255 -20.59 23.54 -0.32
CA GLU A 255 -21.67 24.36 0.25
C GLU A 255 -21.84 25.68 -0.52
N ALA A 256 -20.73 26.36 -0.81
CA ALA A 256 -20.74 27.48 -1.75
C ALA A 256 -21.32 27.01 -3.09
N TYR A 257 -20.94 25.80 -3.56
CA TYR A 257 -21.45 25.01 -4.71
C TYR A 257 -22.88 25.36 -5.00
N ARG A 258 -23.64 24.90 -4.03
CA ARG A 258 -25.07 24.85 -3.98
C ARG A 258 -25.67 26.23 -3.79
N ALA A 259 -25.03 27.10 -3.00
CA ALA A 259 -25.52 28.45 -2.75
C ALA A 259 -25.59 29.26 -4.07
N GLU A 260 -24.52 29.29 -4.85
CA GLU A 260 -24.52 30.04 -6.12
C GLU A 260 -25.36 29.36 -7.19
N LYS A 261 -25.40 28.02 -7.20
CA LYS A 261 -26.28 27.27 -8.10
C LYS A 261 -27.76 27.61 -7.86
N ARG A 262 -28.16 27.80 -6.60
CA ARG A 262 -29.51 28.26 -6.25
C ARG A 262 -29.73 29.73 -6.60
N ALA A 263 -28.70 30.56 -6.49
CA ALA A 263 -28.76 31.99 -6.81
C ALA A 263 -28.70 32.26 -8.33
N GLY A 264 -28.37 31.27 -9.16
CA GLY A 264 -28.21 31.45 -10.60
C GLY A 264 -27.00 32.30 -10.97
N SER A 265 -25.92 32.26 -10.18
CA SER A 265 -24.70 33.04 -10.43
C SER A 265 -23.99 32.59 -11.70
N GLU A 266 -23.35 33.52 -12.42
CA GLU A 266 -22.51 33.21 -13.59
C GLU A 266 -21.23 32.43 -13.19
N SER A 267 -20.79 32.55 -11.93
CA SER A 267 -19.59 31.86 -11.37
C SER A 267 -19.77 30.37 -11.07
N VAL A 268 -20.97 29.81 -11.30
CA VAL A 268 -21.28 28.40 -10.95
C VAL A 268 -20.37 27.42 -11.68
N GLY A 269 -20.03 27.70 -12.94
CA GLY A 269 -19.14 26.85 -13.75
C GLY A 269 -17.73 26.75 -13.18
N GLU A 270 -17.11 27.89 -12.84
CA GLU A 270 -15.76 27.94 -12.26
C GLU A 270 -15.69 27.16 -10.93
N ARG A 271 -16.74 27.27 -10.11
CA ARG A 271 -16.77 26.55 -8.84
C ARG A 271 -17.11 25.07 -8.97
N GLU A 272 -17.79 24.66 -10.03
CA GLU A 272 -17.98 23.24 -10.35
C GLU A 272 -16.63 22.58 -10.69
N GLU A 273 -15.81 23.25 -11.51
CA GLU A 273 -14.48 22.78 -11.87
C GLU A 273 -13.56 22.66 -10.65
N GLU A 274 -13.52 23.68 -9.80
CA GLU A 274 -12.74 23.66 -8.55
C GLU A 274 -13.21 22.55 -7.60
N LEU A 275 -14.53 22.39 -7.43
CA LEU A 275 -15.08 21.30 -6.61
C LEU A 275 -14.67 19.93 -7.16
N SER A 276 -14.77 19.72 -8.48
CA SER A 276 -14.39 18.45 -9.12
C SER A 276 -12.91 18.14 -8.87
N ARG A 277 -12.03 19.12 -9.06
CA ARG A 277 -10.59 18.99 -8.81
C ARG A 277 -10.27 18.61 -7.37
N LEU A 278 -10.88 19.28 -6.39
CA LEU A 278 -10.66 19.00 -4.97
C LEU A 278 -11.16 17.61 -4.57
N VAL A 279 -12.31 17.18 -5.10
CA VAL A 279 -12.86 15.83 -4.86
C VAL A 279 -11.93 14.75 -5.41
N GLU A 280 -11.39 14.90 -6.62
CA GLU A 280 -10.43 13.95 -7.19
C GLU A 280 -9.18 13.79 -6.33
N ILE A 281 -8.62 14.91 -5.84
CA ILE A 281 -7.46 14.90 -4.94
C ILE A 281 -7.83 14.24 -3.60
N LEU A 282 -9.00 14.55 -3.04
CA LEU A 282 -9.47 13.94 -1.79
C LEU A 282 -9.58 12.42 -1.93
N VAL A 283 -10.23 11.93 -2.99
CA VAL A 283 -10.37 10.49 -3.27
C VAL A 283 -8.99 9.84 -3.39
N ARG A 284 -8.08 10.40 -4.18
CA ARG A 284 -6.71 9.90 -4.31
C ARG A 284 -6.02 9.79 -2.95
N ASN A 285 -6.14 10.80 -2.10
CA ASN A 285 -5.49 10.82 -0.79
C ASN A 285 -6.11 9.80 0.18
N LEU A 286 -7.43 9.58 0.11
CA LEU A 286 -8.11 8.50 0.83
C LEU A 286 -7.53 7.13 0.43
N PHE A 287 -7.36 6.87 -0.87
CA PHE A 287 -6.74 5.64 -1.37
C PHE A 287 -5.27 5.47 -0.97
N ALA A 288 -4.52 6.56 -0.82
CA ALA A 288 -3.12 6.52 -0.40
C ALA A 288 -2.96 6.17 1.09
N PHE A 289 -3.89 6.62 1.95
CA PHE A 289 -3.74 6.55 3.40
C PHE A 289 -4.59 5.47 4.07
N TYR A 290 -5.89 5.38 3.75
CA TYR A 290 -6.81 4.50 4.49
C TYR A 290 -6.43 3.01 4.45
N PRO A 291 -5.92 2.44 3.35
CA PRO A 291 -5.49 1.03 3.37
C PRO A 291 -4.32 0.75 4.31
N LEU A 292 -3.49 1.76 4.63
CA LEU A 292 -2.44 1.65 5.65
C LEU A 292 -3.03 1.84 7.04
N LEU A 293 -3.90 2.85 7.21
CA LEU A 293 -4.56 3.15 8.47
C LEU A 293 -5.38 1.96 8.98
N ILE A 294 -6.18 1.32 8.11
CA ILE A 294 -7.00 0.17 8.48
C ILE A 294 -6.13 -0.95 9.05
N LYS A 295 -5.04 -1.33 8.35
CA LYS A 295 -4.11 -2.35 8.83
C LYS A 295 -3.45 -1.98 10.16
N PHE A 296 -3.09 -0.71 10.34
CA PHE A 296 -2.50 -0.21 11.58
C PHE A 296 -3.48 -0.30 12.76
N VAL A 297 -4.71 0.19 12.56
CA VAL A 297 -5.78 0.14 13.57
C VAL A 297 -6.11 -1.31 13.92
N ASP A 298 -6.27 -2.20 12.94
CA ASP A 298 -6.59 -3.61 13.18
C ASP A 298 -5.55 -4.30 14.06
N ARG A 299 -4.27 -3.99 13.83
CA ARG A 299 -3.19 -4.55 14.64
C ARG A 299 -3.24 -4.10 16.09
N HIS A 300 -3.50 -2.82 16.34
CA HIS A 300 -3.47 -2.26 17.70
C HIS A 300 -4.85 -2.26 18.40
N ARG A 301 -5.91 -2.68 17.69
CA ARG A 301 -7.32 -2.67 18.13
C ARG A 301 -7.50 -3.22 19.54
N SER A 302 -6.97 -4.42 19.81
CA SER A 302 -7.14 -5.09 21.10
C SER A 302 -6.54 -4.31 22.28
N ALA A 303 -5.43 -3.59 22.05
CA ALA A 303 -4.80 -2.77 23.07
C ALA A 303 -5.58 -1.46 23.27
N TRP A 304 -5.99 -0.81 22.18
CA TRP A 304 -6.70 0.47 22.22
C TRP A 304 -8.10 0.35 22.83
N LEU A 305 -8.80 -0.77 22.60
CA LEU A 305 -10.10 -1.03 23.23
C LEU A 305 -9.99 -1.24 24.75
N LYS A 306 -8.85 -1.72 25.24
CA LYS A 306 -8.60 -1.89 26.69
C LYS A 306 -8.11 -0.61 27.34
N LYS A 307 -7.22 0.13 26.67
CA LYS A 307 -6.60 1.35 27.17
C LYS A 307 -6.58 2.41 26.05
N PRO A 308 -7.68 3.16 25.87
CA PRO A 308 -7.69 4.25 24.90
C PRO A 308 -6.72 5.35 25.35
N THR A 309 -6.02 5.94 24.39
CA THR A 309 -5.15 7.10 24.60
C THR A 309 -5.76 8.35 23.95
N TYR A 310 -5.29 9.53 24.34
CA TYR A 310 -5.72 10.79 23.71
C TYR A 310 -5.50 10.79 22.19
N GLU A 311 -4.38 10.23 21.72
CA GLU A 311 -4.07 10.10 20.29
C GLU A 311 -5.07 9.20 19.57
N THR A 312 -5.47 8.07 20.17
CA THR A 312 -6.48 7.18 19.57
C THR A 312 -7.84 7.86 19.47
N GLN A 313 -8.22 8.66 20.48
CA GLN A 313 -9.47 9.42 20.44
C GLN A 313 -9.44 10.48 19.34
N ARG A 314 -8.33 11.21 19.19
CA ARG A 314 -8.15 12.17 18.09
C ARG A 314 -8.26 11.50 16.73
N LEU A 315 -7.62 10.35 16.55
CA LEU A 315 -7.71 9.58 15.32
C LEU A 315 -9.16 9.17 15.02
N PHE A 316 -9.86 8.57 15.99
CA PHE A 316 -11.26 8.16 15.80
C PHE A 316 -12.18 9.36 15.52
N SER A 317 -11.96 10.49 16.19
CA SER A 317 -12.69 11.73 15.92
C SER A 317 -12.43 12.24 14.50
N ALA A 318 -11.17 12.23 14.05
CA ALA A 318 -10.82 12.68 12.71
C ALA A 318 -11.46 11.79 11.62
N VAL A 319 -11.37 10.48 11.79
CA VAL A 319 -11.99 9.49 10.89
C VAL A 319 -13.51 9.61 10.89
N ALA A 320 -14.15 9.75 12.05
CA ALA A 320 -15.61 9.93 12.15
C ALA A 320 -16.07 11.20 11.42
N ARG A 321 -15.35 12.32 11.59
CA ARG A 321 -15.64 13.57 10.87
C ARG A 321 -15.47 13.41 9.37
N MET A 322 -14.44 12.70 8.91
CA MET A 322 -14.27 12.37 7.49
C MET A 322 -15.49 11.62 6.93
N PHE A 323 -15.98 10.61 7.65
CA PHE A 323 -17.18 9.87 7.24
C PHE A 323 -18.43 10.77 7.17
N LEU A 324 -18.60 11.70 8.13
CA LEU A 324 -19.73 12.63 8.12
C LEU A 324 -19.69 13.55 6.89
N VAL A 325 -18.52 14.09 6.54
CA VAL A 325 -18.34 14.88 5.31
C VAL A 325 -18.73 14.06 4.08
N TRP A 326 -18.27 12.81 3.98
CA TRP A 326 -18.58 11.92 2.87
C TRP A 326 -20.07 11.57 2.74
N ILE A 327 -20.75 11.30 3.86
CA ILE A 327 -22.19 10.99 3.89
C ILE A 327 -23.01 12.20 3.47
N ARG A 328 -22.65 13.40 3.91
CA ARG A 328 -23.35 14.65 3.53
C ARG A 328 -23.24 14.93 2.03
N ALA A 329 -22.06 14.71 1.44
CA ALA A 329 -21.86 14.81 0.00
C ALA A 329 -22.80 13.85 -0.77
N THR A 330 -22.74 12.55 -0.46
CA THR A 330 -23.52 11.51 -1.17
C THR A 330 -25.03 11.63 -0.99
N THR A 331 -25.51 11.98 0.22
CA THR A 331 -26.94 12.13 0.49
C THR A 331 -27.52 13.28 -0.30
N THR A 332 -26.77 14.38 -0.41
CA THR A 332 -27.24 15.54 -1.16
C THR A 332 -27.26 15.28 -2.66
N SER A 333 -26.29 14.54 -3.21
CA SER A 333 -26.31 14.13 -4.63
C SER A 333 -27.58 13.33 -4.95
N LYS A 334 -27.99 12.41 -4.06
CA LYS A 334 -29.23 11.63 -4.23
C LYS A 334 -30.49 12.50 -4.18
N VAL A 335 -30.56 13.44 -3.23
CA VAL A 335 -31.71 14.35 -3.11
C VAL A 335 -31.84 15.26 -4.33
N LEU A 336 -30.74 15.78 -4.88
CA LEU A 336 -30.79 16.58 -6.12
C LEU A 336 -31.31 15.76 -7.31
N ASN A 337 -30.85 14.52 -7.47
CA ASN A 337 -31.28 13.65 -8.57
C ASN A 337 -32.78 13.33 -8.48
N ASN A 338 -33.30 13.09 -7.28
CA ASN A 338 -34.74 12.85 -7.07
C ASN A 338 -35.58 14.09 -7.39
N ASN A 339 -35.11 15.29 -7.02
CA ASN A 339 -35.83 16.54 -7.32
C ASN A 339 -35.85 16.84 -8.82
N ASN A 340 -34.76 16.57 -9.55
CA ASN A 340 -34.73 16.71 -11.01
C ASN A 340 -35.69 15.74 -11.71
N ASN A 341 -35.77 14.49 -11.25
CA ASN A 341 -36.70 13.51 -11.80
C ASN A 341 -38.17 13.90 -11.54
N ASN A 342 -38.47 14.44 -10.35
CA ASN A 342 -39.81 14.95 -10.04
C ASN A 342 -40.17 16.19 -10.87
N ASN A 343 -39.23 17.09 -11.11
CA ASN A 343 -39.44 18.25 -11.99
C ASN A 343 -39.67 17.83 -13.45
N ASN A 344 -38.93 16.83 -13.96
CA ASN A 344 -39.15 16.30 -15.30
C ASN A 344 -40.51 15.61 -15.44
N ASN A 345 -40.96 14.88 -14.41
CA ASN A 345 -42.29 14.28 -14.40
C ASN A 345 -43.42 15.33 -14.35
N ASN A 346 -43.24 16.42 -13.59
CA ASN A 346 -44.20 17.53 -13.58
C ASN A 346 -44.24 18.29 -14.91
N ASN A 347 -43.10 18.49 -15.58
CA ASN A 347 -43.08 19.10 -16.92
C ASN A 347 -43.75 18.21 -17.97
N ASN A 348 -43.55 16.88 -17.91
CA ASN A 348 -44.24 15.95 -18.81
C ASN A 348 -45.75 15.91 -18.55
N ASN A 349 -46.20 16.00 -17.31
CA ASN A 349 -47.64 16.10 -16.99
C ASN A 349 -48.26 17.43 -17.46
N ASN A 350 -47.54 18.55 -17.34
CA ASN A 350 -48.02 19.84 -17.88
C ASN A 350 -48.07 19.86 -19.42
N ASN A 351 -47.11 19.24 -20.10
CA ASN A 351 -47.16 19.08 -21.55
C ASN A 351 -48.30 18.16 -22.03
N ASN A 352 -48.62 17.10 -21.26
CA ASN A 352 -49.76 16.24 -21.57
C ASN A 352 -51.11 16.93 -21.34
N ASN A 353 -51.23 17.83 -20.36
CA ASN A 353 -52.45 18.61 -20.16
C ASN A 353 -52.65 19.72 -21.19
N ASN A 354 -51.57 20.29 -21.76
CA ASN A 354 -51.69 21.27 -22.86
C ASN A 354 -52.01 20.65 -24.23
N ASN A 355 -51.76 19.35 -24.42
CA ASN A 355 -52.05 18.66 -25.68
C ASN A 355 -53.45 18.04 -25.77
N ASN A 356 -54.28 18.11 -24.72
CA ASN A 356 -55.58 17.44 -24.69
C ASN A 356 -56.78 18.35 -25.02
N SER A 357 -56.56 19.52 -25.60
CA SER A 357 -57.66 20.42 -26.03
C SER A 357 -57.92 20.46 -27.54
N ASN A 358 -57.31 19.60 -28.36
CA ASN A 358 -57.66 19.50 -29.78
C ASN A 358 -57.67 18.05 -30.30
N ASN A 359 -58.79 17.70 -30.94
CA ASN A 359 -59.08 16.51 -31.75
C ASN A 359 -59.55 15.22 -31.03
N GLY A 360 -60.86 15.18 -30.80
CA GLY A 360 -61.80 14.38 -31.61
C GLY A 360 -61.34 13.06 -32.26
N ASN A 361 -62.13 12.02 -31.96
CA ASN A 361 -62.41 10.80 -32.72
C ASN A 361 -61.44 9.59 -32.65
N LYS A 362 -62.01 8.52 -32.10
CA LYS A 362 -62.14 7.14 -32.65
C LYS A 362 -61.04 6.07 -32.39
N ILE A 363 -61.39 5.19 -31.44
CA ILE A 363 -61.44 3.70 -31.41
C ILE A 363 -60.18 2.81 -31.55
N ASN A 364 -60.17 1.79 -30.67
CA ASN A 364 -59.67 0.40 -30.74
C ASN A 364 -58.19 0.13 -30.43
N LEU A 365 -57.74 -0.99 -29.83
CA LEU A 365 -58.31 -2.09 -29.02
C LEU A 365 -57.13 -3.04 -28.70
N LYS A 366 -57.12 -3.66 -27.51
CA LYS A 366 -56.47 -4.94 -27.10
C LYS A 366 -54.96 -5.04 -26.78
N THR A 367 -54.72 -5.26 -25.47
CA THR A 367 -54.13 -6.47 -24.81
C THR A 367 -52.73 -6.98 -25.20
N ILE A 368 -51.84 -7.15 -24.20
CA ILE A 368 -51.30 -8.44 -23.66
C ILE A 368 -50.08 -8.19 -22.71
N ASN A 369 -50.33 -8.44 -21.42
CA ASN A 369 -49.56 -9.17 -20.38
C ASN A 369 -48.01 -9.27 -20.31
N ASN A 370 -47.57 -9.06 -19.06
CA ASN A 370 -46.64 -9.85 -18.20
C ASN A 370 -45.14 -9.53 -18.13
N GLY A 371 -44.68 -9.28 -16.89
CA GLY A 371 -43.38 -9.77 -16.42
C GLY A 371 -42.61 -8.86 -15.45
N GLU A 372 -43.07 -8.74 -14.20
CA GLU A 372 -42.23 -8.30 -13.07
C GLU A 372 -41.16 -9.35 -12.73
N ILE A 373 -39.89 -8.96 -12.63
CA ILE A 373 -38.90 -9.63 -11.76
C ILE A 373 -38.01 -8.55 -11.12
N ASP A 374 -38.12 -8.51 -9.79
CA ASP A 374 -37.44 -7.68 -8.81
C ASP A 374 -35.96 -8.09 -8.63
N GLN A 375 -35.02 -7.13 -8.60
CA GLN A 375 -33.61 -7.38 -8.28
C GLN A 375 -33.22 -6.70 -6.96
N SER A 376 -33.11 -7.53 -5.93
CA SER A 376 -32.48 -7.22 -4.64
C SER A 376 -31.19 -8.02 -4.50
N THR A 377 -30.05 -7.32 -4.44
CA THR A 377 -28.76 -7.87 -3.97
C THR A 377 -28.00 -6.76 -3.24
N LYS A 378 -28.23 -6.57 -1.94
CA LYS A 378 -27.41 -7.06 -0.80
C LYS A 378 -25.88 -6.94 -1.01
N TYR A 379 -25.31 -5.93 -0.36
CA TYR A 379 -23.90 -5.90 0.07
C TYR A 379 -23.75 -6.66 1.39
N THR A 380 -22.72 -7.51 1.49
CA THR A 380 -22.28 -8.14 2.74
C THR A 380 -20.80 -7.83 2.98
N ALA A 381 -20.58 -7.39 4.23
CA ALA A 381 -19.39 -7.37 5.10
C ALA A 381 -18.01 -7.70 4.54
#